data_AF-A0A960S7M3-F1
#
_entry.id   AF-A0A960S7M3-F1
#
_cell.length_a   1.000
_cell.length_b   1.000
_cell.length_c   1.000
_cell.angle_alpha   90.00
_cell.angle_beta   90.00
_cell.angle_gamma   90.00
#
_symmetry.space_group_name_H-M   'P 1'
#
loop_
_entity.id
_entity.type
_entity.pdbx_description
1 polymer ?
#
loop_
_entity_poly.entity_id
_entity_poly.type
_entity_poly.pdbx_seq_one_letter_code
_entity_poly.pdbx_strand_id
1 'polypeptide(L)'
;MSKFLLILITSSVIFGNYNYDRLLSEVIIDDNCSFMDCFDCIYLINLDERKDRLKKSKAALGKFHINPQRVKAINGWSLSAQAINQIALNYSAETMVGSQWAMSFQEPNLTKQFEFLHSSIDGCPVFSCHMTPGAIGCLLSHISILKHA
;
A
#
# COMPACT_ATOMS: atom_id res chain seq x y z
N MET A 1 2.05 26.14 10.32
CA MET A 1 2.52 24.81 10.75
C MET A 1 2.31 23.86 9.59
N SER A 2 3.40 23.42 8.97
CA SER A 2 3.35 22.36 7.95
C SER A 2 3.19 21.02 8.68
N LYS A 3 2.13 20.28 8.35
CA LYS A 3 1.85 18.96 8.94
C LYS A 3 2.59 17.89 8.12
N PHE A 4 3.41 17.07 8.75
CA PHE A 4 4.10 15.97 8.08
C PHE A 4 3.56 14.63 8.58
N LEU A 5 3.10 13.80 7.63
CA LEU A 5 2.57 12.47 7.85
C LEU A 5 3.63 11.42 7.51
N LEU A 6 4.14 10.70 8.50
CA LEU A 6 5.01 9.54 8.27
C LEU A 6 4.21 8.25 8.32
N ILE A 7 4.10 7.57 7.17
CA ILE A 7 3.45 6.26 7.06
C ILE A 7 4.53 5.19 7.02
N LEU A 8 4.64 4.41 8.10
CA LEU A 8 5.53 3.25 8.14
C LEU A 8 4.76 2.01 7.70
N ILE A 9 5.04 1.58 6.46
CA ILE A 9 4.45 0.38 5.86
C ILE A 9 5.23 -0.83 6.32
N THR A 10 4.60 -1.71 7.11
CA THR A 10 5.17 -3.01 7.43
C THR A 10 4.49 -4.12 6.63
N SER A 11 4.19 -3.86 5.34
CA SER A 11 3.46 -4.78 4.46
C SER A 11 4.38 -5.67 3.62
N SER A 12 4.01 -6.95 3.54
CA SER A 12 4.70 -8.08 2.88
C SER A 12 5.30 -7.80 1.51
N VAL A 13 4.76 -6.83 0.79
CA VAL A 13 4.97 -6.66 -0.66
C VAL A 13 6.20 -5.79 -0.94
N ILE A 14 6.70 -5.07 0.07
CA ILE A 14 7.93 -4.24 -0.02
C ILE A 14 8.99 -4.77 0.97
N PHE A 15 8.90 -6.00 1.46
CA PHE A 15 9.96 -6.57 2.30
C PHE A 15 11.02 -7.31 1.48
N GLY A 16 11.72 -6.56 0.64
CA GLY A 16 13.18 -6.74 0.63
C GLY A 16 13.69 -6.47 2.05
N ASN A 17 14.80 -7.08 2.45
CA ASN A 17 15.43 -6.89 3.75
C ASN A 17 15.88 -5.42 3.94
N TYR A 18 14.96 -4.51 4.24
CA TYR A 18 15.29 -3.13 4.54
C TYR A 18 15.84 -3.05 5.96
N ASN A 19 17.04 -2.50 6.06
CA ASN A 19 17.62 -2.13 7.32
C ASN A 19 16.90 -0.86 7.81
N TYR A 20 15.96 -1.02 8.74
CA TYR A 20 15.22 0.10 9.33
C TYR A 20 16.15 1.14 9.96
N ASP A 21 17.29 0.71 10.53
CA ASP A 21 18.29 1.62 11.09
C ASP A 21 18.86 2.51 9.97
N ARG A 22 19.06 1.97 8.77
CA ARG A 22 19.50 2.74 7.60
C ARG A 22 18.43 3.70 7.10
N LEU A 23 17.19 3.23 6.94
CA LEU A 23 16.09 4.05 6.43
C LEU A 23 15.77 5.22 7.38
N LEU A 24 15.83 4.98 8.69
CA LEU A 24 15.67 6.03 9.71
C LEU A 24 16.89 6.96 9.78
N SER A 25 18.11 6.46 9.53
CA SER A 25 19.32 7.29 9.47
C SER A 25 19.43 8.17 8.21
N GLU A 26 18.76 7.79 7.12
CA GLU A 26 18.77 8.56 5.85
C GLU A 26 17.67 9.65 5.81
N VAL A 27 16.75 9.68 6.78
CA VAL A 27 15.85 10.82 6.95
C VAL A 27 16.68 11.99 7.48
N ILE A 28 16.99 12.93 6.59
CA ILE A 28 17.63 14.20 6.95
C ILE A 28 16.64 14.97 7.82
N ILE A 29 16.90 14.98 9.12
CA ILE A 29 16.21 15.85 10.07
C ILE A 29 16.99 17.17 10.04
N ASP A 30 16.28 18.29 9.86
CA ASP A 30 16.86 19.62 10.09
C ASP A 30 17.49 19.64 11.48
N ASP A 31 18.76 20.04 11.60
CA ASP A 31 19.51 20.06 12.87
C ASP A 31 18.83 20.88 13.98
N ASN A 32 17.85 21.73 13.62
CA ASN A 32 17.06 22.53 14.55
C ASN A 32 15.79 21.84 15.08
N CYS A 33 15.49 20.62 14.63
CA CYS A 33 14.28 19.89 15.00
C CYS A 33 14.69 18.52 15.56
N SER A 34 14.11 18.06 16.68
CA SER A 34 14.23 16.63 16.97
C SER A 34 13.42 15.86 15.91
N PHE A 35 13.85 14.65 15.53
CA PHE A 35 13.12 13.81 14.55
C PHE A 35 11.62 13.76 14.83
N MET A 36 11.25 13.73 16.12
CA MET A 36 9.87 13.65 16.57
C MET A 36 9.10 14.97 16.50
N ASP A 37 9.77 16.12 16.59
CA ASP A 37 9.12 17.44 16.50
C ASP A 37 8.64 17.74 15.07
N CYS A 38 9.16 17.01 14.08
CA CYS A 38 8.76 17.13 12.68
C CYS A 38 7.48 16.35 12.34
N PHE A 39 7.03 15.40 13.16
CA PHE A 39 5.91 14.51 12.81
C PHE A 39 4.75 14.66 13.78
N ASP A 40 3.55 14.91 13.25
CA ASP A 40 2.35 14.98 14.07
C ASP A 40 1.90 13.58 14.56
N CYS A 41 2.15 12.55 13.75
CA CYS A 41 1.75 11.19 14.06
C CYS A 41 2.57 10.15 13.29
N ILE A 42 2.71 8.95 13.87
CA ILE A 42 3.27 7.77 13.21
C ILE A 42 2.20 6.69 13.20
N TYR A 43 1.81 6.27 11.99
CA TYR A 43 0.88 5.16 11.80
C TYR A 43 1.61 3.88 11.47
N LEU A 44 1.19 2.80 12.12
CA LEU A 44 1.63 1.44 11.83
C LEU A 44 0.50 0.68 11.15
N ILE A 45 0.65 0.44 9.85
CA ILE A 45 -0.25 -0.39 9.04
C ILE A 45 0.29 -1.81 9.04
N ASN A 46 -0.41 -2.73 9.70
CA ASN A 46 -0.02 -4.13 9.76
C ASN A 46 -1.19 -5.04 9.35
N LEU A 47 -0.89 -6.06 8.54
CA LEU A 47 -1.84 -7.14 8.26
C LEU A 47 -2.14 -7.90 9.55
N ASP A 48 -3.41 -7.98 9.93
CA ASP A 48 -3.86 -8.54 11.21
C ASP A 48 -3.41 -9.99 11.42
N GLU A 49 -3.22 -10.73 10.33
CA GLU A 49 -2.75 -12.12 10.32
C GLU A 49 -1.24 -12.26 10.61
N ARG A 50 -0.45 -11.19 10.54
CA ARG A 50 1.01 -11.19 10.78
C ARG A 50 1.36 -10.60 12.16
N LYS A 51 0.92 -11.27 13.22
CA LYS A 51 1.10 -10.82 14.63
C LYS A 51 2.57 -10.75 15.06
N ASP A 52 3.42 -11.60 14.50
CA ASP A 52 4.87 -11.60 14.75
C ASP A 52 5.54 -10.31 14.25
N ARG A 53 5.12 -9.83 13.07
CA ARG A 53 5.62 -8.59 12.47
C ARG A 53 5.20 -7.38 13.28
N LEU A 54 3.94 -7.34 13.73
CA LEU A 54 3.48 -6.30 14.67
C LEU A 54 4.36 -6.22 15.92
N LYS A 55 4.67 -7.37 16.53
CA LYS A 55 5.54 -7.42 17.72
C LYS A 55 6.94 -6.90 17.41
N LYS A 56 7.55 -7.31 16.30
CA LYS A 56 8.88 -6.85 15.87
C LYS A 56 8.91 -5.35 15.59
N SER A 57 7.92 -4.83 14.88
CA SER A 57 7.82 -3.40 14.56
C SER A 57 7.63 -2.55 15.81
N LYS A 58 6.76 -2.96 16.74
CA LYS A 58 6.62 -2.29 18.04
C LYS A 58 7.92 -2.33 18.85
N ALA A 59 8.61 -3.45 18.88
CA ALA A 59 9.89 -3.57 19.59
C ALA A 59 10.98 -2.68 18.98
N ALA A 60 11.06 -2.58 17.65
CA ALA A 60 12.01 -1.71 16.96
C ALA A 60 11.74 -0.23 17.24
N LEU A 61 10.48 0.21 17.11
CA LEU A 61 10.06 1.59 17.38
C LEU A 61 10.19 1.96 18.86
N GLY A 62 9.95 1.01 19.76
CA GLY A 62 10.11 1.21 21.21
C GLY A 62 11.53 1.59 21.62
N LYS A 63 12.56 1.20 20.85
CA LYS A 63 13.97 1.62 21.09
C LYS A 63 14.16 3.13 20.96
N PHE A 64 13.29 3.78 20.19
CA PHE A 64 13.29 5.23 19.95
C PHE A 64 12.19 5.93 20.75
N HIS A 65 11.57 5.25 21.72
CA HIS A 65 10.42 5.74 22.50
C HIS A 65 9.20 6.13 21.63
N ILE A 66 9.09 5.56 20.43
CA ILE A 66 7.97 5.77 19.51
C ILE A 66 6.86 4.76 19.81
N ASN A 67 5.66 5.27 20.12
CA ASN A 67 4.45 4.45 20.25
C ASN A 67 3.47 4.74 19.10
N PRO A 68 3.51 3.97 18.00
CA PRO A 68 2.72 4.28 16.82
C PRO A 68 1.22 3.98 17.04
N GLN A 69 0.36 4.75 16.38
CA GLN A 69 -1.05 4.41 16.28
C GLN A 69 -1.22 3.24 15.32
N ARG A 70 -1.86 2.16 15.79
CA ARG A 70 -2.11 0.98 14.96
C ARG A 70 -3.39 1.16 14.17
N VAL A 71 -3.29 0.96 12.86
CA VAL A 71 -4.44 0.85 11.96
C VAL A 71 -4.51 -0.57 11.41
N LYS A 72 -5.72 -1.13 11.35
CA LYS A 72 -5.94 -2.44 10.73
C LYS A 72 -5.70 -2.31 9.23
N ALA A 73 -4.82 -3.15 8.68
CA ALA A 73 -4.65 -3.21 7.24
C ALA A 73 -5.79 -4.00 6.58
N ILE A 74 -6.12 -3.63 5.36
CA ILE A 74 -7.05 -4.34 4.50
C ILE A 74 -6.30 -5.54 3.90
N ASN A 75 -6.81 -6.75 4.17
CA ASN A 75 -6.28 -7.97 3.55
C ASN A 75 -6.78 -8.06 2.10
N GLY A 76 -5.97 -7.62 1.15
CA GLY A 76 -6.39 -7.61 -0.25
C GLY A 76 -6.66 -9.00 -0.84
N TRP A 77 -6.10 -10.07 -0.26
CA TRP A 77 -6.36 -11.45 -0.68
C TRP A 77 -7.72 -11.99 -0.23
N SER A 78 -8.36 -11.36 0.76
CA SER A 78 -9.70 -11.71 1.20
C SER A 78 -10.79 -10.89 0.49
N LEU A 79 -10.42 -10.01 -0.44
CA LEU A 79 -11.38 -9.26 -1.25
C LEU A 79 -11.90 -10.15 -2.39
N SER A 80 -13.16 -9.96 -2.79
CA SER A 80 -13.70 -10.58 -4.00
C SER A 80 -13.10 -9.92 -5.25
N ALA A 81 -13.09 -10.64 -6.37
CA ALA A 81 -12.68 -10.07 -7.66
C ALA A 81 -13.61 -8.91 -8.04
N GLN A 82 -14.90 -9.00 -7.69
CA GLN A 82 -15.83 -7.89 -7.88
C GLN A 82 -15.40 -6.63 -7.13
N ALA A 83 -15.06 -6.74 -5.84
CA ALA A 83 -14.63 -5.60 -5.03
C ALA A 83 -13.30 -5.03 -5.52
N ILE A 84 -12.38 -5.88 -5.98
CA ILE A 84 -11.13 -5.43 -6.59
C ILE A 84 -11.41 -4.73 -7.93
N ASN A 85 -12.20 -5.29 -8.82
CA ASN A 85 -12.44 -4.70 -10.13
C ASN A 85 -13.22 -3.37 -10.06
N GLN A 86 -13.97 -3.10 -8.99
CA GLN A 86 -14.63 -1.80 -8.76
C GLN A 86 -13.67 -0.62 -8.58
N ILE A 87 -12.44 -0.89 -8.12
CA ILE A 87 -11.40 0.14 -7.95
C ILE A 87 -10.38 0.12 -9.09
N ALA A 88 -10.57 -0.76 -10.08
CA ALA A 88 -9.76 -0.78 -11.28
C ALA A 88 -10.03 0.47 -12.12
N LEU A 89 -9.11 0.75 -13.03
CA LEU A 89 -9.34 1.77 -14.03
C LEU A 89 -10.12 1.13 -15.18
N ASN A 90 -11.22 1.76 -15.64
CA ASN A 90 -11.88 1.31 -16.86
C ASN A 90 -11.04 1.73 -18.06
N TYR A 91 -10.64 0.76 -18.88
CA TYR A 91 -9.90 1.03 -20.11
C TYR A 91 -10.74 1.92 -21.04
N SER A 92 -10.07 2.89 -21.68
CA SER A 92 -10.68 3.76 -22.68
C SER A 92 -9.80 3.79 -23.92
N ALA A 93 -10.29 3.25 -25.03
CA ALA A 93 -9.54 3.21 -26.30
C ALA A 93 -9.24 4.62 -26.85
N GLU A 94 -10.04 5.62 -26.46
CA GLU A 94 -9.85 7.02 -26.88
C GLU A 94 -8.74 7.74 -26.10
N THR A 95 -8.59 7.44 -24.80
CA THR A 95 -7.70 8.20 -23.90
C THR A 95 -6.46 7.41 -23.47
N MET A 96 -6.50 6.08 -23.53
CA MET A 96 -5.40 5.20 -23.15
C MET A 96 -4.72 4.66 -24.39
N VAL A 97 -3.66 5.35 -24.80
CA VAL A 97 -2.82 4.97 -25.93
C VAL A 97 -1.74 4.01 -25.43
N GLY A 98 -1.74 2.76 -25.89
CA GLY A 98 -0.67 1.84 -25.51
C GLY A 98 -0.81 0.41 -26.03
N SER A 99 0.24 -0.06 -26.69
CA SER A 99 0.47 -1.46 -27.04
C SER A 99 1.02 -2.24 -25.84
N GLN A 100 0.25 -2.33 -24.75
CA GLN A 100 0.70 -2.90 -23.49
C GLN A 100 -0.22 -4.01 -22.99
N TRP A 101 0.34 -4.90 -22.18
CA TRP A 101 -0.43 -5.90 -21.45
C TRP A 101 -1.03 -5.28 -20.19
N ALA A 102 -2.32 -5.52 -20.01
CA ALA A 102 -3.03 -5.24 -18.77
C ALA A 102 -3.51 -6.55 -18.16
N MET A 103 -4.09 -6.45 -16.96
CA MET A 103 -4.75 -7.59 -16.35
C MET A 103 -6.03 -7.21 -15.62
N SER A 104 -6.91 -8.19 -15.46
CA SER A 104 -8.08 -8.15 -14.59
C SER A 104 -8.06 -9.33 -13.62
N PHE A 105 -8.84 -9.23 -12.54
CA PHE A 105 -9.01 -10.34 -11.60
C PHE A 105 -10.32 -11.06 -11.88
N GLN A 106 -10.28 -12.39 -11.90
CA GLN A 106 -11.46 -13.24 -12.10
C GLN A 106 -11.79 -14.05 -10.85
N GLU A 107 -13.09 -14.27 -10.65
CA GLU A 107 -13.59 -15.20 -9.64
C GLU A 107 -13.32 -16.66 -10.05
N PRO A 108 -13.30 -17.61 -9.10
CA PRO A 108 -13.51 -17.46 -7.64
C PRO A 108 -12.22 -17.17 -6.83
N ASN A 109 -11.06 -17.16 -7.47
CA ASN A 109 -9.76 -17.25 -6.78
C ASN A 109 -8.82 -16.07 -7.04
N LEU A 110 -9.34 -14.92 -7.48
CA LEU A 110 -8.54 -13.77 -7.92
C LEU A 110 -7.49 -14.17 -8.97
N THR A 111 -7.88 -15.06 -9.89
CA THR A 111 -6.99 -15.48 -10.98
C THR A 111 -6.73 -14.29 -11.87
N LYS A 112 -5.46 -14.07 -12.21
CA LYS A 112 -5.06 -13.00 -13.14
C LYS A 112 -5.40 -13.42 -14.56
N GLN A 113 -6.20 -12.62 -15.24
CA GLN A 113 -6.38 -12.72 -16.68
C GLN A 113 -5.59 -11.59 -17.33
N PHE A 114 -4.69 -11.95 -18.25
CA PHE A 114 -3.88 -10.98 -18.98
C PHE A 114 -4.49 -10.75 -20.34
N GLU A 115 -4.57 -9.48 -20.73
CA GLU A 115 -5.11 -9.09 -22.03
C GLU A 115 -4.29 -7.94 -22.59
N PHE A 116 -4.11 -7.95 -23.91
CA PHE A 116 -3.44 -6.87 -24.61
C PHE A 116 -4.42 -5.72 -24.80
N LEU A 117 -4.01 -4.48 -24.52
CA LEU A 117 -4.91 -3.35 -24.67
C LEU A 117 -5.28 -3.13 -26.14
N HIS A 118 -6.57 -3.23 -26.44
CA HIS A 118 -7.17 -2.99 -27.75
C HIS A 118 -8.64 -2.56 -27.63
N SER A 119 -9.21 -2.04 -28.70
CA SER A 119 -10.56 -1.45 -28.69
C SER A 119 -11.67 -2.39 -28.23
N SER A 120 -11.56 -3.71 -28.40
CA SER A 120 -12.63 -4.63 -27.97
C SER A 120 -12.76 -4.83 -26.45
N ILE A 121 -11.86 -4.24 -25.63
CA ILE A 121 -12.00 -4.22 -24.17
C ILE A 121 -12.29 -2.83 -23.60
N ASP A 122 -12.77 -1.92 -24.45
CA ASP A 122 -13.22 -0.61 -24.01
C ASP A 122 -14.27 -0.71 -22.89
N GLY A 123 -14.07 0.06 -21.82
CA GLY A 123 -14.89 0.02 -20.60
C GLY A 123 -14.55 -1.11 -19.61
N CYS A 124 -13.66 -2.06 -19.95
CA CYS A 124 -13.30 -3.14 -19.03
C CYS A 124 -12.39 -2.67 -17.88
N PRO A 125 -12.57 -3.19 -16.65
CA PRO A 125 -11.71 -2.87 -15.53
C PRO A 125 -10.32 -3.51 -15.71
N VAL A 126 -9.28 -2.68 -15.68
CA VAL A 126 -7.90 -3.10 -15.90
C VAL A 126 -6.95 -2.59 -14.81
N PHE A 127 -5.92 -3.38 -14.55
CA PHE A 127 -4.76 -3.09 -13.72
C PHE A 127 -3.47 -3.24 -14.52
N SER A 128 -2.36 -2.70 -13.99
CA SER A 128 -1.04 -3.09 -14.49
C SER A 128 -0.79 -4.58 -14.22
N CYS A 129 -0.05 -5.23 -15.12
CA CYS A 129 0.26 -6.67 -15.04
C CYS A 129 1.02 -7.09 -13.77
N HIS A 130 1.60 -6.13 -13.04
CA HIS A 130 2.35 -6.36 -11.80
C HIS A 130 1.50 -6.19 -10.54
N MET A 131 0.25 -5.71 -10.65
CA MET A 131 -0.60 -5.54 -9.48
C MET A 131 -0.89 -6.91 -8.81
N THR A 132 -1.01 -6.92 -7.50
CA THR A 132 -1.41 -8.11 -6.74
C THR A 132 -2.52 -7.73 -5.77
N PRO A 133 -3.37 -8.67 -5.34
CA PRO A 133 -4.37 -8.40 -4.31
C PRO A 133 -3.71 -7.83 -3.05
N GLY A 134 -2.54 -8.38 -2.65
CA GLY A 134 -1.76 -7.84 -1.55
C GLY A 134 -1.37 -6.36 -1.72
N ALA A 135 -0.89 -5.96 -2.91
CA ALA A 135 -0.55 -4.57 -3.21
C ALA A 135 -1.80 -3.65 -3.17
N ILE A 136 -2.93 -4.11 -3.69
CA ILE A 136 -4.22 -3.42 -3.61
C ILE A 136 -4.64 -3.20 -2.15
N GLY A 137 -4.56 -4.25 -1.32
CA GLY A 137 -4.85 -4.14 0.11
C GLY A 137 -3.94 -3.14 0.82
N CYS A 138 -2.67 -3.07 0.43
CA CYS A 138 -1.76 -2.04 0.92
C CYS A 138 -2.26 -0.64 0.54
N LEU A 139 -2.52 -0.39 -0.74
CA LEU A 139 -3.02 0.92 -1.22
C LEU A 139 -4.31 1.34 -0.48
N LEU A 140 -5.29 0.44 -0.38
CA LEU A 140 -6.54 0.72 0.32
C LEU A 140 -6.32 1.03 1.82
N SER A 141 -5.35 0.38 2.45
CA SER A 141 -4.98 0.66 3.85
C SER A 141 -4.38 2.05 4.04
N HIS A 142 -3.71 2.60 3.02
CA HIS A 142 -3.19 3.97 3.07
C HIS A 142 -4.32 4.98 2.90
N ILE A 143 -5.18 4.74 1.91
CA ILE A 143 -6.33 5.59 1.63
C ILE A 143 -7.27 5.66 2.85
N SER A 144 -7.45 4.54 3.59
CA SER A 144 -8.29 4.56 4.79
C SER A 144 -7.74 5.52 5.86
N ILE A 145 -6.42 5.56 6.06
CA ILE A 145 -5.80 6.52 6.99
C ILE A 145 -6.06 7.96 6.54
N LEU A 146 -5.87 8.25 5.26
CA LEU A 146 -6.09 9.59 4.72
C LEU A 146 -7.54 10.07 4.87
N LYS A 147 -8.52 9.16 4.89
CA LYS A 147 -9.93 9.51 5.14
C LYS A 147 -10.24 9.77 6.62
N HIS A 148 -9.38 9.31 7.53
CA HIS A 148 -9.56 9.45 8.98
C HIS A 148 -8.63 10.53 9.59
N ALA A 149 -7.76 11.15 8.79
CA ALA A 149 -6.86 12.23 9.17
C ALA A 149 -7.50 13.60 8.89
#